data_AF-A0A2J4P800-F1
#
_entry.id   AF-A0A2J4P800-F1
#
_cell.length_a   1.000
_cell.length_b   1.000
_cell.length_c   1.000
_cell.angle_alpha   90.00
_cell.angle_beta   90.00
_cell.angle_gamma   90.00
#
_symmetry.space_group_name_H-M   'P 1'
#
loop_
_entity.id
_entity.type
_entity.pdbx_description
1 polymer ?
#
loop_
_entity_poly.entity_id
_entity_poly.type
_entity_poly.pdbx_seq_one_letter_code
_entity_poly.pdbx_strand_id
1 'polypeptide(L)'
;FAIIFFQIQLYASLLLQIFFFAANVYGWYAWSRQTSDNQAELQIRWLPLRKALGWLAACVVAIGLMTVFINPVFAFLTRIAVALMHTLGLQVAMPALQPDAFPFWDSCMMVLSVAAMILMTRKYVENWLLWVIINVISVVIFALQGVYAMSLEYLLLTFIALNGSRMWINSAHERGSHAFSR
;
A
#
# COMPACT_ATOMS: atom_id res chain seq x y z
N PHE A 1 -13.77 10.60 4.54
CA PHE A 1 -12.89 9.92 3.58
C PHE A 1 -13.68 9.43 2.36
N ALA A 2 -14.41 8.30 2.43
CA ALA A 2 -15.20 7.76 1.31
C ALA A 2 -16.12 8.78 0.59
N ILE A 3 -16.71 9.72 1.33
CA ILE A 3 -17.61 10.76 0.79
C ILE A 3 -16.86 11.82 -0.04
N ILE A 4 -15.62 12.18 0.33
CA ILE A 4 -14.80 13.15 -0.41
C ILE A 4 -14.28 12.52 -1.72
N PHE A 5 -13.98 11.21 -1.70
CA PHE A 5 -13.52 10.46 -2.88
C PHE A 5 -14.61 10.17 -3.91
N PHE A 6 -15.87 10.05 -3.48
CA PHE A 6 -17.02 9.90 -4.37
C PHE A 6 -17.23 11.12 -5.27
N GLN A 7 -16.77 12.30 -4.83
CA GLN A 7 -16.94 13.57 -5.54
C GLN A 7 -15.85 13.85 -6.59
N ILE A 8 -14.70 13.14 -6.55
CA ILE A 8 -13.53 13.35 -7.42
C ILE A 8 -13.33 12.19 -8.43
N GLN A 9 -14.29 11.27 -8.57
CA GLN A 9 -14.16 10.06 -9.41
C GLN A 9 -12.96 9.14 -9.08
N LEU A 10 -12.30 9.33 -7.94
CA LEU A 10 -11.21 8.46 -7.49
C LEU A 10 -11.76 7.20 -6.79
N TYR A 11 -12.47 6.37 -7.56
CA TYR A 11 -12.96 5.05 -7.10
C TYR A 11 -11.79 4.10 -6.78
N ALA A 12 -10.62 4.32 -7.38
CA ALA A 12 -9.34 3.69 -7.06
C ALA A 12 -9.05 3.72 -5.55
N SER A 13 -9.20 4.90 -4.96
CA SER A 13 -8.80 5.21 -3.59
C SER A 13 -9.74 4.60 -2.55
N LEU A 14 -11.03 4.47 -2.89
CA LEU A 14 -12.02 3.82 -2.01
C LEU A 14 -11.74 2.33 -1.87
N LEU A 15 -11.31 1.69 -2.96
CA LEU A 15 -10.90 0.29 -2.95
C LEU A 15 -9.55 0.05 -2.29
N LEU A 16 -8.59 0.96 -2.50
CA LEU A 16 -7.34 0.96 -1.75
C LEU A 16 -7.62 1.07 -0.24
N GLN A 17 -8.61 1.88 0.17
CA GLN A 17 -9.05 1.97 1.56
C GLN A 17 -9.72 0.69 2.08
N ILE A 18 -10.52 -0.01 1.27
CA ILE A 18 -11.07 -1.33 1.66
C ILE A 18 -9.95 -2.36 1.81
N PHE A 19 -8.96 -2.36 0.91
CA PHE A 19 -7.77 -3.20 1.03
C PHE A 19 -6.98 -2.87 2.30
N PHE A 20 -6.72 -1.59 2.57
CA PHE A 20 -6.07 -1.15 3.80
C PHE A 20 -6.87 -1.53 5.05
N PHE A 21 -8.20 -1.46 5.01
CA PHE A 21 -9.06 -1.89 6.11
C PHE A 21 -8.91 -3.39 6.36
N ALA A 22 -9.01 -4.22 5.32
CA ALA A 22 -8.82 -5.67 5.42
C ALA A 22 -7.40 -6.04 5.90
N ALA A 23 -6.39 -5.34 5.39
CA ALA A 23 -5.00 -5.52 5.80
C ALA A 23 -4.76 -5.07 7.25
N ASN A 24 -5.42 -4.01 7.73
CA ASN A 24 -5.39 -3.60 9.13
C ASN A 24 -6.06 -4.63 10.04
N VAL A 25 -7.20 -5.21 9.63
CA VAL A 25 -7.86 -6.30 10.37
C VAL A 25 -6.96 -7.54 10.44
N TYR A 26 -6.35 -7.92 9.32
CA TYR A 26 -5.41 -9.04 9.27
C TYR A 26 -4.14 -8.77 10.09
N GLY A 27 -3.58 -7.55 9.97
CA GLY A 27 -2.43 -7.09 10.73
C GLY A 27 -2.72 -7.12 12.23
N TRP A 28 -3.86 -6.59 12.66
CA TRP A 28 -4.31 -6.64 14.06
C TRP A 28 -4.47 -8.08 14.55
N TYR A 29 -5.10 -8.95 13.75
CA TYR A 29 -5.27 -10.36 14.10
C TYR A 29 -3.92 -11.11 14.24
N ALA A 30 -3.00 -10.88 13.30
CA ALA A 30 -1.67 -11.49 13.31
C ALA A 30 -0.80 -10.98 14.46
N TRP A 31 -0.96 -9.71 14.85
CA TRP A 31 -0.17 -9.07 15.90
C TRP A 31 -0.75 -9.31 17.30
N SER A 32 -2.08 -9.36 17.44
CA SER A 32 -2.77 -9.68 18.70
C SER A 32 -2.48 -11.10 19.20
N ARG A 33 -2.22 -12.07 18.33
CA ARG A 33 -1.82 -13.44 18.72
C ARG A 33 -0.35 -13.59 19.13
N GLN A 34 0.49 -12.56 18.97
CA GLN A 34 1.92 -12.63 19.33
C GLN A 34 2.23 -12.11 20.74
N THR A 35 1.21 -11.72 21.53
CA THR A 35 1.43 -11.01 22.81
C THR A 35 1.44 -11.90 24.07
N SER A 36 1.15 -13.20 23.99
CA SER A 36 0.94 -14.02 25.21
C SER A 36 1.99 -15.05 25.56
N ASP A 37 2.94 -15.40 24.70
CA ASP A 37 4.05 -16.24 25.16
C ASP A 37 5.24 -16.17 24.20
N ASN A 38 6.43 -15.98 24.76
CA ASN A 38 7.74 -15.86 24.11
C ASN A 38 8.07 -14.59 23.31
N GLN A 39 9.09 -13.91 23.83
CA GLN A 39 10.07 -13.09 23.12
C GLN A 39 10.77 -13.90 21.99
N ALA A 40 10.03 -14.45 21.04
CA ALA A 40 10.57 -14.93 19.78
C ALA A 40 10.94 -13.67 18.97
N GLU A 41 12.15 -13.17 19.27
CA GLU A 41 12.93 -12.21 18.51
C GLU A 41 12.28 -11.74 17.20
N LEU A 42 11.86 -10.48 17.19
CA LEU A 42 11.60 -9.71 15.96
C LEU A 42 12.88 -9.69 15.11
N GLN A 43 13.13 -10.74 14.32
CA GLN A 43 14.28 -10.80 13.43
C GLN A 43 14.03 -9.89 12.22
N ILE A 44 14.19 -8.59 12.45
CA ILE A 44 14.27 -7.56 11.41
C ILE A 44 15.54 -7.85 10.62
N ARG A 45 15.38 -8.04 9.33
CA ARG A 45 16.46 -8.46 8.43
C ARG A 45 16.40 -7.70 7.12
N TRP A 46 17.55 -7.55 6.51
CA TRP A 46 17.65 -7.00 5.16
C TRP A 46 17.29 -8.06 4.12
N LEU A 47 16.71 -7.62 3.01
CA LEU A 47 16.43 -8.49 1.88
C LEU A 47 17.76 -8.75 1.14
N PRO A 48 18.16 -10.02 0.94
CA PRO A 48 19.39 -10.32 0.22
C PRO A 48 19.25 -9.87 -1.24
N LEU A 49 20.34 -9.38 -1.82
CA LEU A 49 20.33 -8.70 -3.14
C LEU A 49 19.65 -9.53 -4.25
N ARG A 50 19.85 -10.85 -4.23
CA ARG A 50 19.23 -11.79 -5.17
C ARG A 50 17.70 -11.81 -5.07
N LYS A 51 17.17 -11.77 -3.85
CA LYS A 51 15.73 -11.70 -3.59
C LYS A 51 15.19 -10.30 -3.84
N ALA A 52 15.98 -9.26 -3.56
CA ALA A 52 15.61 -7.87 -3.86
C ALA A 52 15.44 -7.65 -5.37
N LEU A 53 16.36 -8.16 -6.20
CA LEU A 53 16.24 -8.15 -7.66
C LEU A 53 15.00 -8.94 -8.14
N GLY A 54 14.74 -10.11 -7.55
CA GLY A 54 13.54 -10.90 -7.86
C GLY A 54 12.25 -10.16 -7.53
N TRP A 55 12.18 -9.52 -6.37
CA TRP A 55 11.04 -8.67 -5.96
C TRP A 55 10.90 -7.45 -6.86
N LEU A 56 12.00 -6.79 -7.21
CA LEU A 56 11.98 -5.63 -8.10
C LEU A 56 11.48 -6.02 -9.49
N ALA A 57 11.97 -7.13 -10.06
CA ALA A 57 11.48 -7.66 -11.33
C ALA A 57 10.00 -8.03 -11.26
N ALA A 58 9.56 -8.69 -10.17
CA ALA A 58 8.16 -9.02 -9.94
C ALA A 58 7.28 -7.76 -9.86
N CYS A 59 7.73 -6.72 -9.14
CA CYS A 59 7.05 -5.43 -9.08
C CYS A 59 6.95 -4.78 -10.46
N VAL A 60 8.04 -4.75 -11.26
CA VAL A 60 8.03 -4.16 -12.59
C VAL A 60 7.05 -4.89 -13.52
N VAL A 61 7.07 -6.23 -13.52
CA VAL A 61 6.13 -7.03 -14.32
C VAL A 61 4.70 -6.81 -13.85
N ALA A 62 4.46 -6.81 -12.54
CA ALA A 62 3.14 -6.57 -11.96
C ALA A 62 2.63 -5.15 -12.28
N ILE A 63 3.49 -4.12 -12.25
CA ILE A 63 3.14 -2.75 -12.64
C ILE A 63 2.76 -2.70 -14.12
N GLY A 64 3.57 -3.32 -14.99
CA GLY A 64 3.28 -3.38 -16.42
C GLY A 64 1.95 -4.06 -16.72
N LEU A 65 1.71 -5.23 -16.10
CA LEU A 65 0.46 -5.96 -16.23
C LEU A 65 -0.71 -5.12 -15.68
N MET A 66 -0.56 -4.55 -14.48
CA MET A 66 -1.62 -3.77 -13.85
C MET A 66 -1.96 -2.50 -14.64
N THR A 67 -0.97 -1.85 -15.28
CA THR A 67 -1.18 -0.67 -16.12
C THR A 67 -2.03 -1.02 -17.35
N VAL A 68 -1.83 -2.21 -17.93
CA VAL A 68 -2.64 -2.68 -19.07
C VAL A 68 -4.04 -3.11 -18.62
N PHE A 69 -4.15 -3.74 -17.46
CA PHE A 69 -5.40 -4.28 -16.93
C PHE A 69 -6.12 -3.35 -15.94
N ILE A 70 -5.73 -2.08 -15.84
CA ILE A 70 -6.28 -1.14 -14.85
C ILE A 70 -7.81 -1.00 -15.04
N ASN A 71 -8.26 -0.79 -16.27
CA ASN A 71 -9.66 -0.58 -16.60
C ASN A 71 -10.56 -1.79 -16.25
N PRO A 72 -10.24 -3.04 -16.67
CA PRO A 72 -11.04 -4.19 -16.29
C PRO A 72 -10.97 -4.50 -14.79
N VAL A 73 -9.82 -4.27 -14.14
CA VAL A 73 -9.71 -4.43 -12.69
C VAL A 73 -10.62 -3.42 -11.99
N PHE A 74 -10.56 -2.14 -12.36
CA PHE A 74 -11.44 -1.12 -11.80
C PHE A 74 -12.90 -1.47 -12.02
N ALA A 75 -13.29 -1.87 -13.23
CA ALA A 75 -14.65 -2.27 -13.52
C ALA A 75 -15.11 -3.46 -12.66
N PHE A 76 -14.26 -4.47 -12.48
CA PHE A 76 -14.54 -5.61 -11.60
C PHE A 76 -14.73 -5.17 -10.15
N LEU A 77 -13.84 -4.33 -9.64
CA LEU A 77 -13.88 -3.88 -8.26
C LEU A 77 -15.07 -2.94 -7.99
N THR A 78 -15.41 -2.04 -8.92
CA THR A 78 -16.62 -1.20 -8.84
C THR A 78 -17.88 -2.06 -8.80
N ARG A 79 -17.94 -3.16 -9.57
CA ARG A 79 -19.08 -4.10 -9.53
C ARG A 79 -19.24 -4.73 -8.15
N ILE A 80 -18.13 -5.15 -7.52
CA ILE A 80 -18.16 -5.72 -6.15
C ILE A 80 -18.65 -4.66 -5.16
N ALA A 81 -18.14 -3.43 -5.23
CA ALA A 81 -18.54 -2.36 -4.33
C ALA A 81 -20.03 -2.02 -4.46
N VAL A 82 -20.53 -1.91 -5.71
CA VAL A 82 -21.95 -1.70 -6.00
C VAL A 82 -22.78 -2.87 -5.49
N ALA A 83 -22.36 -4.12 -5.75
CA ALA A 83 -23.07 -5.30 -5.26
C ALA A 83 -23.19 -5.31 -3.72
N LEU A 84 -22.12 -4.97 -3.00
CA LEU A 84 -22.14 -4.82 -1.54
C LEU A 84 -23.11 -3.73 -1.08
N MET A 85 -23.12 -2.56 -1.74
CA MET A 85 -24.07 -1.49 -1.42
C MET A 85 -25.52 -1.92 -1.64
N HIS A 86 -25.80 -2.63 -2.73
CA HIS A 86 -27.12 -3.22 -2.99
C HIS A 86 -27.51 -4.25 -1.92
N THR A 87 -26.58 -5.10 -1.45
CA THR A 87 -26.86 -6.03 -0.34
C THR A 87 -27.13 -5.32 0.99
N LEU A 88 -26.59 -4.12 1.18
CA LEU A 88 -26.83 -3.27 2.34
C LEU A 88 -28.08 -2.38 2.18
N GLY A 89 -28.85 -2.56 1.09
CA GLY A 89 -30.11 -1.86 0.83
C GLY A 89 -29.96 -0.51 0.11
N LEU A 90 -28.76 -0.13 -0.31
CA LEU A 90 -28.51 1.11 -1.05
C LEU A 90 -28.54 0.83 -2.56
N GLN A 91 -29.59 1.29 -3.23
CA GLN A 91 -29.72 1.18 -4.69
C GLN A 91 -28.90 2.24 -5.41
N VAL A 92 -27.61 1.96 -5.59
CA VAL A 92 -26.68 2.86 -6.28
C VAL A 92 -26.63 2.50 -7.76
N ALA A 93 -26.83 3.50 -8.62
CA ALA A 93 -26.69 3.35 -10.07
C ALA A 93 -25.22 3.10 -10.44
N MET A 94 -24.99 2.25 -11.44
CA MET A 94 -23.63 1.95 -11.90
C MET A 94 -23.00 3.23 -12.48
N PRO A 95 -21.88 3.75 -11.92
CA PRO A 95 -21.26 4.96 -12.44
C PRO A 95 -20.66 4.70 -13.83
N ALA A 96 -20.70 5.70 -14.70
CA ALA A 96 -19.92 5.67 -15.93
C ALA A 96 -18.43 5.80 -15.58
N LEU A 97 -17.68 4.71 -15.74
CA LEU A 97 -16.24 4.68 -15.52
C LEU A 97 -15.56 5.49 -16.63
N GLN A 98 -14.95 6.62 -16.28
CA GLN A 98 -14.08 7.35 -17.19
C GLN A 98 -12.71 6.68 -17.24
N PRO A 99 -12.00 6.72 -18.37
CA PRO A 99 -10.63 6.24 -18.44
C PRO A 99 -9.75 6.95 -17.42
N ASP A 100 -8.97 6.20 -16.64
CA ASP A 100 -8.07 6.77 -15.64
C ASP A 100 -7.08 7.75 -16.29
N ALA A 101 -6.91 8.91 -15.67
CA ALA A 101 -6.02 9.95 -16.17
C ALA A 101 -4.53 9.58 -16.05
N PHE A 102 -4.16 8.76 -15.05
CA PHE A 102 -2.77 8.38 -14.78
C PHE A 102 -2.59 6.86 -14.47
N PRO A 103 -2.91 5.96 -15.42
CA PRO A 103 -2.90 4.50 -15.23
C PRO A 103 -1.62 3.93 -14.64
N PHE A 104 -0.47 4.47 -15.07
CA PHE A 104 0.84 4.03 -14.63
C PHE A 104 1.09 4.35 -13.15
N TRP A 105 0.77 5.58 -12.73
CA TRP A 105 1.00 6.02 -11.35
C TRP A 105 0.09 5.26 -10.37
N ASP A 106 -1.17 5.04 -10.73
CA ASP A 106 -2.11 4.26 -9.91
C ASP A 106 -1.68 2.79 -9.78
N SER A 107 -1.23 2.20 -10.89
CA SER A 107 -0.66 0.84 -10.91
C SER A 107 0.60 0.72 -10.05
N CYS A 108 1.51 1.69 -10.16
CA CYS A 108 2.70 1.77 -9.31
C CYS A 108 2.34 1.82 -7.83
N MET A 109 1.42 2.71 -7.44
CA MET A 109 1.01 2.85 -6.04
C MET A 109 0.41 1.55 -5.50
N MET A 110 -0.47 0.90 -6.28
CA MET A 110 -1.11 -0.34 -5.86
C MET A 110 -0.11 -1.48 -5.69
N VAL A 111 0.75 -1.71 -6.69
CA VAL A 111 1.73 -2.81 -6.65
C VAL A 111 2.78 -2.58 -5.57
N LEU A 112 3.31 -1.36 -5.45
CA LEU A 112 4.30 -1.03 -4.42
C LEU A 112 3.70 -1.12 -3.01
N SER A 113 2.43 -0.72 -2.82
CA SER A 113 1.74 -0.84 -1.53
C SER A 113 1.54 -2.30 -1.13
N VAL A 114 1.16 -3.17 -2.08
CA VAL A 114 1.04 -4.62 -1.83
C VAL A 114 2.41 -5.21 -1.49
N ALA A 115 3.45 -4.87 -2.26
CA ALA A 115 4.81 -5.33 -2.00
C ALA A 115 5.30 -4.87 -0.61
N ALA A 116 5.08 -3.60 -0.26
CA ALA A 116 5.38 -3.05 1.05
C ALA A 116 4.67 -3.84 2.15
N MET A 117 3.36 -4.04 2.04
CA MET A 117 2.57 -4.78 3.03
C MET A 117 3.09 -6.23 3.24
N ILE A 118 3.47 -6.91 2.15
CA ILE A 118 4.07 -8.25 2.22
C ILE A 118 5.43 -8.21 2.91
N LEU A 119 6.30 -7.27 2.53
CA LEU A 119 7.61 -7.07 3.16
C LEU A 119 7.48 -6.72 4.65
N MET A 120 6.47 -5.94 5.02
CA MET A 120 6.15 -5.60 6.41
C MET A 120 5.82 -6.85 7.22
N THR A 121 4.95 -7.69 6.67
CA THR A 121 4.52 -8.94 7.31
C THR A 121 5.70 -9.92 7.44
N ARG A 122 6.65 -9.86 6.50
CA ARG A 122 7.87 -10.65 6.51
C ARG A 122 9.03 -10.03 7.32
N LYS A 123 8.81 -8.88 7.95
CA LYS A 123 9.77 -8.14 8.80
C LYS A 123 11.05 -7.69 8.06
N TYR A 124 10.91 -7.25 6.81
CA TYR A 124 12.01 -6.67 6.02
C TYR A 124 12.09 -5.15 6.18
N VAL A 125 13.31 -4.61 6.26
CA VAL A 125 13.58 -3.17 6.42
C VAL A 125 13.08 -2.37 5.20
N GLU A 126 13.17 -2.96 4.01
CA GLU A 126 12.80 -2.36 2.72
C GLU A 126 11.33 -1.95 2.65
N ASN A 127 10.46 -2.57 3.45
CA ASN A 127 9.07 -2.15 3.60
C ASN A 127 8.95 -0.65 3.90
N TRP A 128 9.72 -0.16 4.89
CA TRP A 128 9.63 1.24 5.30
C TRP A 128 10.12 2.20 4.22
N LEU A 129 11.13 1.78 3.45
CA LEU A 129 11.60 2.55 2.30
C LEU A 129 10.54 2.64 1.20
N LEU A 130 9.83 1.55 0.93
CA LEU A 130 8.70 1.56 0.00
C LEU A 130 7.57 2.48 0.48
N TRP A 131 7.23 2.46 1.78
CA TRP A 131 6.24 3.39 2.35
C TRP A 131 6.65 4.86 2.22
N VAL A 132 7.93 5.18 2.41
CA VAL A 132 8.42 6.55 2.19
C VAL A 132 8.21 6.96 0.72
N ILE A 133 8.57 6.11 -0.23
CA ILE A 133 8.40 6.41 -1.67
C ILE A 133 6.92 6.62 -2.02
N ILE A 134 6.05 5.70 -1.58
CA ILE A 134 4.60 5.78 -1.82
C ILE A 134 4.01 7.07 -1.24
N ASN A 135 4.37 7.41 0.01
CA ASN A 135 3.83 8.57 0.68
C ASN A 135 4.31 9.87 0.01
N VAL A 136 5.58 9.97 -0.38
CA VAL A 136 6.11 11.15 -1.09
C VAL A 136 5.40 11.37 -2.42
N ILE A 137 5.22 10.31 -3.22
CA ILE A 137 4.49 10.43 -4.50
C ILE A 137 3.02 10.83 -4.22
N SER A 138 2.40 10.27 -3.18
CA SER A 138 1.02 10.59 -2.79
C SER A 138 0.87 12.06 -2.38
N VAL A 139 1.81 12.61 -1.61
CA VAL A 139 1.83 14.03 -1.24
C VAL A 139 1.79 14.91 -2.49
N VAL A 140 2.65 14.63 -3.47
CA VAL A 140 2.73 15.41 -4.71
C VAL A 140 1.43 15.32 -5.52
N ILE A 141 0.90 14.11 -5.72
CA ILE A 141 -0.34 13.90 -6.49
C ILE A 141 -1.51 14.63 -5.82
N PHE A 142 -1.70 14.47 -4.51
CA PHE A 142 -2.82 15.11 -3.80
C PHE A 142 -2.66 16.62 -3.69
N ALA A 143 -1.44 17.14 -3.57
CA ALA A 143 -1.18 18.57 -3.62
C ALA A 143 -1.55 19.16 -4.98
N LEU A 144 -1.15 18.50 -6.08
CA LEU A 144 -1.51 18.91 -7.45
C LEU A 144 -3.02 18.83 -7.73
N GLN A 145 -3.72 17.87 -7.11
CA GLN A 145 -5.18 17.76 -7.18
C GLN A 145 -5.92 18.79 -6.29
N GLY A 146 -5.21 19.62 -5.53
CA GLY A 146 -5.79 20.61 -4.61
C GLY A 146 -6.39 19.99 -3.34
N VAL A 147 -6.16 18.71 -3.08
CA VAL A 147 -6.67 17.99 -1.91
C VAL A 147 -5.65 18.07 -0.77
N TYR A 148 -5.47 19.27 -0.22
CA TYR A 148 -4.41 19.56 0.76
C TYR A 148 -4.50 18.73 2.05
N ALA A 149 -5.70 18.37 2.50
CA ALA A 149 -5.88 17.52 3.68
C ALA A 149 -5.21 16.15 3.51
N MET A 150 -5.38 15.52 2.34
CA MET A 150 -4.75 14.24 2.01
C MET A 150 -3.23 14.38 1.91
N SER A 151 -2.77 15.43 1.22
CA SER A 151 -1.34 15.74 1.14
C SER A 151 -0.72 15.87 2.52
N LEU A 152 -1.37 16.56 3.46
CA LEU A 152 -0.85 16.72 4.83
C LEU A 152 -0.80 15.38 5.58
N GLU A 153 -1.81 14.53 5.44
CA GLU A 153 -1.82 13.20 6.05
C GLU A 153 -0.65 12.34 5.54
N TYR A 154 -0.47 12.25 4.22
CA TYR A 154 0.64 11.50 3.64
C TYR A 154 2.01 12.09 4.00
N LEU A 155 2.10 13.41 4.23
CA LEU A 155 3.30 14.05 4.73
C LEU A 155 3.63 13.56 6.15
N LEU A 156 2.65 13.51 7.04
CA LEU A 156 2.82 12.97 8.39
C LEU A 156 3.20 11.48 8.37
N LEU A 157 2.54 10.68 7.53
CA LEU A 157 2.87 9.28 7.32
C LEU A 157 4.29 9.09 6.78
N THR A 158 4.80 10.02 5.97
CA THR A 158 6.19 10.01 5.50
C THR A 158 7.17 10.14 6.68
N PHE A 159 6.91 11.06 7.62
CA PHE A 159 7.75 11.20 8.81
C PHE A 159 7.74 9.95 9.69
N ILE A 160 6.57 9.34 9.88
CA ILE A 160 6.44 8.08 10.61
C ILE A 160 7.24 6.97 9.91
N ALA A 161 7.11 6.85 8.60
CA ALA A 161 7.82 5.83 7.82
C ALA A 161 9.34 6.04 7.85
N LEU A 162 9.82 7.29 7.82
CA LEU A 162 11.23 7.63 7.99
C LEU A 162 11.74 7.20 9.37
N ASN A 163 11.01 7.49 10.44
CA ASN A 163 11.38 7.07 11.79
C ASN A 163 11.36 5.53 11.94
N GLY A 164 10.34 4.86 11.39
CA GLY A 164 10.25 3.41 11.33
C GLY A 164 11.43 2.77 10.60
N SER A 165 11.83 3.37 9.45
CA SER A 165 12.99 2.93 8.69
C SER A 165 14.27 3.01 9.53
N ARG A 166 14.52 4.14 10.21
CA ARG A 166 15.70 4.33 11.06
C ARG A 166 15.75 3.32 12.20
N MET A 167 14.62 3.12 12.88
CA MET A 167 14.53 2.15 13.98
C MET A 167 14.85 0.73 13.51
N TRP A 168 14.28 0.31 12.37
CA TRP A 168 14.49 -1.03 11.83
C TRP A 168 15.90 -1.25 11.26
N ILE A 169 16.50 -0.21 10.66
CA ILE A 169 17.91 -0.24 10.21
C ILE A 169 18.83 -0.46 11.40
N ASN A 170 18.64 0.30 12.49
CA ASN A 170 19.45 0.17 13.71
C ASN A 170 19.32 -1.22 14.33
N SER A 171 18.08 -1.73 14.47
CA SER A 171 17.83 -3.08 14.98
C SER A 171 18.41 -4.20 14.10
N ALA A 172 18.47 -4.00 12.78
CA ALA A 172 19.10 -4.97 11.87
C ALA A 172 20.63 -4.96 11.98
N HIS A 173 21.23 -3.77 12.14
CA HIS A 173 22.67 -3.59 12.35
C HIS A 173 23.15 -4.20 13.67
N GLU A 174 22.43 -3.99 14.76
CA GLU A 174 22.74 -4.58 16.08
C GLU A 174 22.79 -6.12 16.05
N ARG A 175 22.11 -6.74 15.08
CA ARG A 175 22.04 -8.19 14.88
C ARG A 175 22.98 -8.71 13.79
N GLY A 176 23.87 -7.86 13.25
CA GLY A 176 24.83 -8.24 12.21
C GLY A 176 24.23 -8.45 10.81
N SER A 177 22.97 -8.05 10.58
CA SER A 177 22.37 -8.07 9.25
C SER A 177 22.74 -6.78 8.51
N HIS A 178 23.52 -6.91 7.44
CA HIS A 178 23.85 -5.79 6.55
C HIS A 178 22.96 -5.77 5.32
N ALA A 179 22.72 -4.57 4.78
CA ALA A 179 22.08 -4.40 3.48
C ALA A 179 22.85 -5.19 2.41
N PHE A 180 22.13 -5.96 1.60
CA PHE A 180 22.69 -6.69 0.46
C PHE A 180 23.74 -7.76 0.77
N SER A 181 23.66 -8.45 1.93
CA SER A 181 24.48 -9.64 2.13
C SER A 181 24.23 -10.67 1.02
N ARG A 182 25.33 -11.23 0.50
CA ARG A 182 25.39 -12.00 -0.76
C ARG A 182 24.78 -13.39 -0.70
#